data_AF-A0A1U7SJD1-F1
#
_entry.id   AF-A0A1U7SJD1-F1
#
_cell.length_a   1.000
_cell.length_b   1.000
_cell.length_c   1.000
_cell.angle_alpha   90.00
_cell.angle_beta   90.00
_cell.angle_gamma   90.00
#
_symmetry.space_group_name_H-M   'P 1'
#
loop_
_entity.id
_entity.type
_entity.pdbx_description
1 polymer ?
#
loop_
_entity_poly.entity_id
_entity_poly.type
_entity_poly.pdbx_seq_one_letter_code
_entity_poly.pdbx_strand_id
1 'polypeptide(L)'
;MCINRTCVSTDLLEYYCRDEKCNGQGICNSNGNCHCDFGWAPPYCTEKGSGGSLDSGPPPSPSVTSSNTFLIGIIVGSVILLLLITIAVCSIACRFRRSGQKSQTSKKTSDSSASVGKGSQK
;
A
#
# COMPACT_ATOMS: atom_id res chain seq x y z
N MET A 1 13.59 -12.43 -49.29
CA MET A 1 14.18 -12.79 -47.97
C MET A 1 14.58 -14.26 -47.96
N CYS A 2 15.40 -14.72 -47.03
CA CYS A 2 15.90 -16.11 -47.02
C CYS A 2 15.35 -16.88 -45.82
N ILE A 3 14.71 -18.05 -46.07
CA ILE A 3 14.19 -18.96 -45.05
C ILE A 3 14.71 -20.37 -45.38
N ASN A 4 15.29 -21.08 -44.41
CA ASN A 4 15.88 -22.42 -44.63
C ASN A 4 16.80 -22.50 -45.86
N ARG A 5 17.72 -21.54 -45.99
CA ARG A 5 18.65 -21.39 -47.13
C ARG A 5 17.97 -21.22 -48.51
N THR A 6 16.66 -20.98 -48.54
CA THR A 6 15.90 -20.75 -49.76
C THR A 6 15.50 -19.29 -49.85
N CYS A 7 15.77 -18.65 -50.99
CA CYS A 7 15.28 -17.31 -51.27
C CYS A 7 13.77 -17.39 -51.56
N VAL A 8 12.98 -16.70 -50.74
CA VAL A 8 11.52 -16.59 -50.86
C VAL A 8 11.11 -15.14 -51.07
N SER A 9 10.02 -14.92 -51.81
CA SER A 9 9.45 -13.58 -52.00
C SER A 9 9.10 -12.95 -50.65
N THR A 10 9.29 -11.64 -50.51
CA THR A 10 8.92 -10.87 -49.32
C THR A 10 7.42 -10.88 -49.04
N ASP A 11 6.60 -11.15 -50.06
CA ASP A 11 5.14 -11.22 -49.96
C ASP A 11 4.66 -12.31 -48.98
N LEU A 12 5.48 -13.36 -48.75
CA LEU A 12 5.17 -14.37 -47.73
C LEU A 12 5.15 -13.78 -46.32
N LEU A 13 6.03 -12.82 -46.02
CA LEU A 13 6.10 -12.21 -44.69
C LEU A 13 4.92 -11.25 -44.47
N GLU A 14 4.48 -10.59 -45.53
CA GLU A 14 3.26 -9.76 -45.53
C GLU A 14 2.00 -10.61 -45.30
N TYR A 15 1.99 -11.86 -45.79
CA TYR A 15 0.93 -12.83 -45.46
C TYR A 15 0.91 -13.19 -43.96
N TYR A 16 2.07 -13.42 -43.34
CA TYR A 16 2.16 -13.76 -41.92
C TYR A 16 1.96 -12.58 -40.97
N CYS A 17 2.38 -11.38 -41.37
CA CYS A 17 2.39 -10.18 -40.55
C CYS A 17 1.79 -8.99 -41.32
N ARG A 18 0.54 -9.10 -41.76
CA ARG A 18 -0.22 -7.95 -42.25
C ARG A 18 -0.29 -6.88 -41.16
N ASP A 19 -0.18 -5.60 -41.51
CA ASP A 19 -0.15 -4.47 -40.56
C ASP A 19 -1.28 -4.51 -39.52
N GLU A 20 -2.44 -5.05 -39.89
CA GLU A 20 -3.63 -5.14 -39.05
C GLU A 20 -3.68 -6.38 -38.14
N LYS A 21 -2.81 -7.39 -38.34
CA LYS A 21 -2.91 -8.69 -37.65
C LYS A 21 -2.81 -8.56 -36.13
N CYS A 22 -1.96 -7.67 -35.65
CA CYS A 22 -1.79 -7.39 -34.22
C CYS A 22 -2.64 -6.18 -33.75
N ASN A 23 -3.60 -5.73 -34.57
CA ASN A 23 -4.55 -4.64 -34.27
C ASN A 23 -3.90 -3.32 -33.82
N GLY A 24 -2.65 -3.07 -34.20
CA GLY A 24 -1.87 -1.92 -33.72
C GLY A 24 -1.57 -1.93 -32.22
N GLN A 25 -1.77 -3.09 -31.55
CA GLN A 25 -1.57 -3.29 -30.11
C GLN A 25 -0.46 -4.32 -29.82
N GLY A 26 0.48 -4.48 -30.76
CA GLY A 26 1.57 -5.43 -30.64
C GLY A 26 2.45 -5.51 -31.88
N ILE A 27 3.52 -6.28 -31.76
CA ILE A 27 4.54 -6.46 -32.80
C ILE A 27 4.52 -7.90 -33.30
N CYS A 28 4.48 -8.09 -34.63
CA CYS A 28 4.55 -9.41 -35.24
C CYS A 28 6.00 -9.89 -35.36
N ASN A 29 6.27 -11.14 -34.95
CA ASN A 29 7.59 -11.75 -35.04
C ASN A 29 7.77 -12.60 -36.32
N SER A 30 8.98 -13.14 -36.55
CA SER A 30 9.32 -13.94 -37.73
C SER A 30 8.51 -15.24 -37.88
N ASN A 31 7.87 -15.70 -36.81
CA ASN A 31 7.02 -16.89 -36.81
C ASN A 31 5.56 -16.55 -37.17
N GLY A 32 5.26 -15.27 -37.39
CA GLY A 32 3.90 -14.80 -37.60
C GLY A 32 3.07 -14.72 -36.32
N ASN A 33 3.70 -14.66 -35.15
CA ASN A 33 3.00 -14.51 -33.88
C ASN A 33 3.07 -13.07 -33.39
N CYS A 34 1.98 -12.55 -32.83
CA CYS A 34 1.97 -11.23 -32.21
C CYS A 34 2.52 -11.32 -30.78
N HIS A 35 3.39 -10.38 -30.46
CA HIS A 35 3.72 -10.00 -29.10
C HIS A 35 2.88 -8.78 -28.74
N CYS A 36 1.86 -8.98 -27.90
CA CYS A 36 0.92 -7.92 -27.53
C CYS A 36 1.47 -7.00 -26.45
N ASP A 37 1.07 -5.74 -26.52
CA ASP A 37 1.35 -4.74 -25.50
C ASP A 37 0.59 -5.02 -24.19
N PHE A 38 1.04 -4.40 -23.10
CA PHE A 38 0.37 -4.53 -21.81
C PHE A 38 -1.10 -4.10 -21.92
N GLY A 39 -2.01 -4.94 -21.42
CA GLY A 39 -3.44 -4.72 -21.52
C GLY A 39 -4.11 -5.49 -22.66
N TRP A 40 -3.36 -6.21 -23.51
CA TRP A 40 -3.91 -7.00 -24.63
C TRP A 40 -3.44 -8.45 -24.61
N ALA A 41 -4.28 -9.38 -25.07
CA ALA A 41 -4.00 -10.81 -25.10
C ALA A 41 -3.63 -11.28 -26.53
N PRO A 42 -2.60 -12.13 -26.68
CA PRO A 42 -2.35 -12.83 -27.93
C PRO A 42 -3.51 -13.82 -28.25
N PRO A 43 -3.71 -14.24 -29.51
CA PRO A 43 -2.80 -14.15 -30.67
C PRO A 43 -2.89 -12.89 -31.53
N TYR A 44 -3.96 -12.10 -31.43
CA TYR A 44 -4.21 -10.95 -32.33
C TYR A 44 -4.25 -9.59 -31.63
N CYS A 45 -4.09 -9.55 -30.30
CA CYS A 45 -4.14 -8.33 -29.50
C CYS A 45 -5.48 -7.59 -29.59
N THR A 46 -6.58 -8.32 -29.78
CA THR A 46 -7.96 -7.80 -29.81
C THR A 46 -8.64 -7.83 -28.45
N GLU A 47 -8.26 -8.80 -27.61
CA GLU A 47 -8.88 -9.01 -26.30
C GLU A 47 -8.02 -8.40 -25.20
N LYS A 48 -8.65 -8.01 -24.08
CA LYS A 48 -7.89 -7.53 -22.92
C LYS A 48 -7.12 -8.66 -22.24
N GLY A 49 -5.89 -8.38 -21.85
CA GLY A 49 -5.02 -9.38 -21.20
C GLY A 49 -3.74 -8.78 -20.61
N SER A 50 -2.86 -9.65 -20.14
CA SER A 50 -1.61 -9.24 -19.47
C SER A 50 -0.47 -8.85 -20.44
N GLY A 51 -0.69 -8.88 -21.76
CA GLY A 51 0.37 -8.70 -22.76
C GLY A 51 1.10 -10.01 -23.10
N GLY A 52 2.20 -9.86 -23.83
CA GLY A 52 3.13 -10.96 -24.16
C GLY A 52 2.80 -11.67 -25.47
N SER A 53 3.56 -12.73 -25.75
CA SER A 53 3.38 -13.58 -26.94
C SER A 53 2.92 -14.98 -26.54
N LEU A 54 2.35 -15.73 -27.48
CA LEU A 54 2.07 -17.17 -27.27
C LEU A 54 3.35 -17.97 -27.02
N ASP A 55 4.48 -17.52 -27.57
CA ASP A 55 5.75 -18.27 -27.61
C ASP A 55 6.49 -18.23 -26.27
N SER A 56 6.27 -17.18 -25.46
CA SER A 56 7.01 -16.93 -24.21
C SER A 56 6.36 -17.54 -22.97
N GLY A 57 5.22 -18.23 -23.13
CA GLY A 57 4.37 -18.65 -22.02
C GLY A 57 3.64 -17.46 -21.37
N PRO A 58 2.68 -17.71 -20.46
CA PRO A 58 1.93 -16.64 -19.82
C PRO A 58 2.89 -15.73 -19.03
N PRO A 59 2.75 -14.39 -19.14
CA PRO A 59 3.54 -13.48 -18.33
C PRO A 59 3.30 -13.76 -16.84
N PRO A 60 4.31 -13.56 -15.98
CA PRO A 60 4.12 -13.70 -14.55
C PRO A 60 2.94 -12.83 -14.12
N SER A 61 2.02 -13.43 -13.36
CA SER A 61 0.82 -12.72 -12.88
C SER A 61 1.23 -11.39 -12.24
N PRO A 62 0.53 -10.28 -12.55
CA PRO A 62 0.80 -9.03 -11.87
C PRO A 62 0.52 -9.27 -10.38
N SER A 63 1.58 -9.37 -9.59
CA SER A 63 1.49 -9.55 -8.14
C SER A 63 0.93 -8.25 -7.55
N VAL A 64 -0.39 -8.14 -7.53
CA VAL A 64 -1.17 -7.06 -6.91
C VAL A 64 -1.07 -7.06 -5.36
N THR A 65 0.04 -7.54 -4.80
CA THR A 65 0.19 -7.80 -3.36
C THR A 65 1.19 -6.88 -2.67
N SER A 66 1.76 -5.89 -3.37
CA SER A 66 2.77 -5.01 -2.77
C SER A 66 2.22 -3.68 -2.25
N SER A 67 1.17 -3.13 -2.86
CA SER A 67 0.63 -1.82 -2.48
C SER A 67 -0.18 -1.87 -1.18
N ASN A 68 -1.07 -2.85 -1.02
CA ASN A 68 -1.99 -2.89 0.12
C ASN A 68 -1.27 -3.17 1.45
N THR A 69 -0.24 -4.01 1.43
CA THR A 69 0.55 -4.35 2.63
C THR A 69 1.29 -3.14 3.19
N PHE A 70 1.85 -2.29 2.31
CA PHE A 70 2.57 -1.09 2.73
C PHE A 70 1.64 -0.05 3.35
N LEU A 71 0.45 0.17 2.77
CA LEU A 71 -0.52 1.11 3.32
C LEU A 71 -1.07 0.65 4.67
N ILE A 72 -1.33 -0.65 4.84
CA ILE A 72 -1.73 -1.21 6.15
C ILE A 72 -0.64 -0.98 7.19
N GLY A 73 0.64 -1.17 6.82
CA GLY A 73 1.78 -0.90 7.70
C GLY A 73 1.84 0.55 8.18
N ILE A 74 1.63 1.52 7.28
CA ILE A 74 1.59 2.94 7.63
C ILE A 74 0.45 3.25 8.61
N ILE A 75 -0.75 2.74 8.33
CA ILE A 75 -1.93 3.00 9.18
C ILE A 75 -1.69 2.45 10.59
N VAL A 76 -1.29 1.18 10.71
CA VAL A 76 -1.05 0.54 12.01
C VAL A 76 0.08 1.23 12.77
N GLY A 77 1.19 1.55 12.10
CA GLY A 77 2.31 2.26 12.69
C GLY A 77 1.92 3.64 13.23
N SER A 78 1.12 4.40 12.46
CA SER A 78 0.66 5.73 12.86
C SER A 78 -0.25 5.69 14.10
N VAL A 79 -1.15 4.71 14.19
CA VAL A 79 -2.04 4.54 15.35
C VAL A 79 -1.25 4.20 16.61
N ILE A 80 -0.29 3.27 16.51
CA ILE A 80 0.57 2.90 17.64
C ILE A 80 1.37 4.11 18.11
N LEU A 81 1.95 4.89 17.20
CA LEU A 81 2.72 6.08 17.53
C LEU A 81 1.87 7.13 18.28
N LEU A 82 0.64 7.38 17.83
CA LEU A 82 -0.29 8.30 18.50
C LEU A 82 -0.68 7.83 19.90
N LEU A 83 -0.90 6.52 20.10
CA LEU A 83 -1.18 5.96 21.42
C LEU A 83 0.02 6.12 22.37
N LEU A 84 1.25 5.91 21.90
CA LEU A 84 2.44 6.11 22.73
C LEU A 84 2.62 7.59 23.12
N ILE A 85 2.39 8.51 22.20
CA ILE A 85 2.48 9.95 22.47
C ILE A 85 1.42 10.38 23.50
N THR A 86 0.17 9.94 23.35
CA THR A 86 -0.89 10.29 24.31
C THR A 86 -0.61 9.75 25.71
N ILE A 87 -0.13 8.51 25.82
CA ILE A 87 0.28 7.93 27.11
C ILE A 87 1.46 8.70 27.72
N ALA A 88 2.46 9.06 26.92
CA ALA A 88 3.61 9.84 27.37
C ALA A 88 3.18 11.22 27.88
N VAL A 89 2.37 11.96 27.12
CA VAL A 89 1.85 13.29 27.50
C VAL A 89 1.00 13.18 28.76
N CYS A 90 0.09 12.20 28.85
CA CYS A 90 -0.69 11.95 30.06
C CYS A 90 0.19 11.64 31.27
N SER A 91 1.22 10.80 31.10
CA SER A 91 2.13 10.44 32.19
C SER A 91 2.92 11.66 32.69
N ILE A 92 3.40 12.50 31.78
CA ILE A 92 4.11 13.74 32.09
C ILE A 92 3.16 14.72 32.79
N ALA A 93 1.96 14.96 32.25
CA ALA A 93 0.96 15.83 32.85
C ALA A 93 0.54 15.36 34.26
N CYS A 94 0.35 14.05 34.45
CA CYS A 94 0.06 13.47 35.76
C CYS A 94 1.23 13.62 36.74
N ARG A 95 2.48 13.49 36.28
CA ARG A 95 3.67 13.73 37.10
C ARG A 95 3.75 15.20 37.54
N PHE A 96 3.53 16.15 36.64
CA PHE A 96 3.50 17.58 36.94
C PHE A 96 2.41 17.94 37.96
N ARG A 97 1.20 17.35 37.85
CA ARG A 97 0.12 17.55 38.83
C ARG A 97 0.47 16.99 40.22
N ARG A 98 1.19 15.86 40.28
CA ARG A 98 1.68 15.28 41.54
C ARG A 98 2.73 16.15 42.23
N SER A 99 3.57 16.83 41.46
CA SER A 99 4.55 17.80 41.98
C SER A 99 3.88 19.00 42.65
N GLY A 100 2.76 19.48 42.08
CA GLY A 100 1.99 20.60 42.63
C GLY A 100 1.19 20.28 43.90
N GLN A 101 0.77 19.02 44.10
CA GLN A 101 0.05 18.62 45.33
C GLN A 101 0.96 18.38 46.55
N LYS A 102 2.28 18.26 46.39
CA LYS A 102 3.19 18.14 47.54
C LYS A 102 3.22 19.38 48.43
N SER A 103 2.80 20.55 47.95
CA SER A 103 2.69 21.77 48.77
C SER A 103 1.42 21.87 49.63
N GLN A 104 0.40 21.03 49.42
CA GLN A 104 -0.88 21.13 50.16
C GLN A 104 -1.13 20.03 51.22
N THR A 105 -0.21 19.08 51.40
CA THR A 105 -0.25 18.15 52.56
C THR A 105 0.28 18.77 53.86
N SER A 106 0.92 19.95 53.81
CA SER A 106 1.38 20.66 55.02
C SER A 106 0.40 21.70 55.57
N LYS A 107 -0.69 22.04 54.85
CA LYS A 107 -1.65 23.08 55.28
C LYS A 107 -2.98 22.55 55.82
N LYS A 108 -3.28 21.26 55.63
CA LYS A 108 -4.56 20.67 56.07
C LYS A 108 -4.55 20.10 57.50
N THR A 109 -3.43 20.27 58.23
CA THR A 109 -3.29 19.79 59.62
C THR A 109 -3.49 20.91 60.66
N SER A 110 -3.71 22.16 60.24
CA SER A 110 -3.89 23.31 61.15
C SER A 110 -5.33 23.80 61.31
N ASP A 111 -6.28 23.37 60.45
CA ASP A 111 -7.67 23.86 60.47
C ASP A 111 -8.71 22.84 60.99
N SER A 112 -8.32 21.63 61.40
CA SER A 112 -9.23 20.65 62.02
C SER A 112 -9.23 20.63 63.55
N SER A 113 -8.53 21.58 64.19
CA SER A 113 -8.44 21.68 65.66
C SER A 113 -9.03 22.98 66.20
N ALA A 114 -10.08 23.54 65.60
CA ALA A 114 -10.77 24.70 66.17
C ALA A 114 -12.21 24.85 65.66
N SER A 115 -13.14 23.98 66.08
CA SER A 115 -14.53 24.35 66.43
C SER A 115 -15.50 23.15 66.48
N VAL A 116 -15.33 22.22 67.42
CA VAL A 116 -16.46 21.45 67.97
C VAL A 116 -16.26 21.38 69.48
N GLY A 117 -16.89 22.32 70.21
CA GLY A 117 -16.88 22.34 71.66
C GLY A 117 -17.45 23.63 72.26
N LYS A 118 -18.64 23.48 72.87
CA LYS A 118 -19.47 24.41 73.68
C LYS A 118 -20.70 24.96 72.93
N GLY A 119 -21.94 24.71 73.34
CA GLY A 119 -22.48 23.97 74.48
C GLY A 119 -23.98 24.27 74.58
N SER A 120 -24.77 23.34 75.14
CA SER A 120 -26.14 23.65 75.59
C SER A 120 -26.38 22.97 76.94
N GLN A 121 -26.51 23.78 77.97
CA GLN A 121 -27.25 23.49 79.20
C GLN A 121 -28.14 24.70 79.47
N LYS A 122 -29.46 24.55 79.29
CA LYS A 122 -30.48 24.87 80.30
C LYS A 122 -31.80 24.21 79.93
#